data_AF-A0AAD8PAG5-F1
#
_entry.id   AF-A0AAD8PAG5-F1
#
_cell.length_a   1.000
_cell.length_b   1.000
_cell.length_c   1.000
_cell.angle_alpha   90.00
_cell.angle_beta   90.00
_cell.angle_gamma   90.00
#
_symmetry.space_group_name_H-M   'P 1'
#
loop_
_entity.id
_entity.type
_entity.pdbx_description
1 polymer ?
#
loop_
_entity_poly.entity_id
_entity_poly.type
_entity_poly.pdbx_seq_one_letter_code
_entity_poly.pdbx_strand_id
1 'polypeptide(L)'
;MLEQLHNVKFLTLSLEIVEVLSSAIELILPQPSPFVNLKSLKIYPDIVHLWEHEPKRVTIMPANLRSYLLDSSSQSTFTKFLREEILEEKLLAELRVLLEKEKDNTETNRARLEQRKAPVQSHTQEIGRNMALIKDTWENLGVELQKRKEKACFIISKLQRFEELLASLPTSNRAKYQPCFSSLRAEADIVLHQITNSMKAQCDENQIRSSVFFCEPATTLESSS
;
A
#
# COMPACT_ATOMS: atom_id res chain seq x y z
N MET A 1 10.65 6.67 39.15
CA MET A 1 10.10 6.06 37.90
C MET A 1 11.17 5.33 37.09
N LEU A 2 12.33 5.94 36.80
CA LEU A 2 13.41 5.29 36.03
C LEU A 2 14.10 4.11 36.74
N GLU A 3 14.09 4.08 38.08
CA GLU A 3 14.67 2.98 38.88
C GLU A 3 14.04 1.61 38.61
N GLN A 4 12.79 1.56 38.12
CA GLN A 4 12.15 0.29 37.75
C GLN A 4 12.76 -0.34 36.49
N LEU A 5 13.58 0.40 35.74
CA LEU A 5 14.19 -0.06 34.49
C LEU A 5 15.53 -0.79 34.69
N HIS A 6 15.96 -1.02 35.94
CA HIS A 6 17.27 -1.59 36.28
C HIS A 6 17.57 -2.98 35.70
N ASN A 7 16.53 -3.76 35.37
CA ASN A 7 16.66 -5.10 34.79
C ASN A 7 16.32 -5.17 33.30
N VAL A 8 16.10 -4.03 32.64
CA VAL A 8 15.77 -4.00 31.21
C VAL A 8 16.99 -4.43 30.40
N LYS A 9 16.83 -5.50 29.62
CA LYS A 9 17.87 -6.02 28.70
C LYS A 9 17.76 -5.44 27.30
N PHE A 10 16.57 -5.04 26.87
CA PHE A 10 16.30 -4.53 25.54
C PHE A 10 15.41 -3.30 25.66
N LEU A 11 15.90 -2.16 25.17
CA LEU A 11 15.15 -0.90 25.19
C LEU A 11 14.98 -0.40 23.76
N THR A 12 13.74 -0.07 23.42
CA THR A 12 13.40 0.57 22.17
C THR A 12 12.76 1.91 22.49
N LEU A 13 13.29 3.00 21.93
CA LEU A 13 12.80 4.36 22.13
C LEU A 13 12.28 4.92 20.81
N SER A 14 11.17 5.67 20.85
CA SER A 14 10.78 6.52 19.72
C SER A 14 11.60 7.81 19.70
N LEU A 15 11.64 8.50 18.56
CA LEU A 15 12.34 9.77 18.42
C LEU A 15 11.74 10.85 19.34
N GLU A 16 10.42 10.87 19.56
CA GLU A 16 9.80 11.85 20.46
C GLU A 16 10.25 11.64 21.90
N ILE A 17 10.39 10.37 22.33
CA ILE A 17 10.91 10.06 23.66
C ILE A 17 12.36 10.54 23.79
N VAL A 18 13.18 10.37 22.74
CA VAL A 18 14.56 10.88 22.72
C VAL A 18 14.58 12.42 22.78
N GLU A 19 13.67 13.12 22.12
CA GLU A 19 13.55 14.57 22.16
C GLU A 19 13.16 15.09 23.56
N VAL A 20 12.18 14.42 24.19
CA VAL A 20 11.77 14.73 25.56
C VAL A 20 12.92 14.49 26.54
N LEU A 21 13.61 13.35 26.43
CA LEU A 21 14.78 13.04 27.27
C LEU A 21 15.94 14.02 27.04
N SER A 22 16.14 14.46 25.79
CA SER A 22 17.15 15.46 25.45
C SER A 22 16.84 16.82 26.06
N SER A 23 15.56 17.19 26.09
CA SER A 23 15.09 18.45 26.72
C SER A 23 15.20 18.40 28.25
N ALA A 24 15.08 17.22 28.84
CA ALA A 24 15.18 16.99 30.28
C ALA A 24 16.59 16.53 30.72
N ILE A 25 17.60 16.64 29.84
CA ILE A 25 18.91 16.01 30.05
C ILE A 25 19.60 16.47 31.34
N GLU A 26 19.51 17.76 31.66
CA GLU A 26 20.10 18.36 32.85
C GLU A 26 19.46 17.86 34.16
N LEU A 27 18.21 17.41 34.09
CA LEU A 27 17.48 16.86 35.24
C LEU A 27 17.81 15.39 35.49
N ILE A 28 18.15 14.63 34.43
CA ILE A 28 18.40 13.19 34.54
C ILE A 28 19.89 12.86 34.71
N LEU A 29 20.80 13.67 34.16
CA LEU A 29 22.25 13.42 34.22
C LEU A 29 22.80 13.25 35.65
N PRO A 30 22.33 13.99 36.68
CA PRO A 30 22.84 13.85 38.04
C PRO A 30 22.53 12.51 38.71
N GLN A 31 21.54 11.76 38.18
CA GLN A 31 21.20 10.44 38.71
C GLN A 31 22.05 9.36 38.05
N PRO A 32 22.36 8.24 38.73
CA PRO A 32 22.99 7.11 38.06
C PRO A 32 22.05 6.58 36.97
N SER A 33 22.63 6.20 35.83
CA SER A 33 21.85 5.58 34.77
C SER A 33 21.24 4.27 35.26
N PRO A 34 19.93 4.05 35.06
CA PRO A 34 19.27 2.84 35.52
C PRO A 34 19.62 1.64 34.62
N PHE A 35 20.28 1.81 33.47
CA PHE A 35 20.33 0.78 32.42
C PHE A 35 21.50 -0.21 32.55
N VAL A 36 21.78 -0.68 33.76
CA VAL A 36 22.96 -1.52 34.09
C VAL A 36 22.98 -2.86 33.34
N ASN A 37 21.81 -3.44 33.08
CA ASN A 37 21.67 -4.74 32.42
C ASN A 37 21.36 -4.64 30.92
N LEU A 38 21.43 -3.45 30.33
CA LEU A 38 20.98 -3.20 28.97
C LEU A 38 21.92 -3.85 27.96
N LYS A 39 21.40 -4.76 27.13
CA LYS A 39 22.17 -5.41 26.06
C LYS A 39 21.99 -4.73 24.71
N SER A 40 20.83 -4.12 24.48
CA SER A 40 20.54 -3.44 23.23
C SER A 40 19.68 -2.21 23.45
N LEU A 41 20.10 -1.10 22.85
CA LEU A 41 19.32 0.12 22.69
C LEU A 41 19.01 0.32 21.21
N LYS A 42 17.72 0.37 20.89
CA LYS A 42 17.21 0.69 19.56
C LYS A 42 16.49 2.03 19.58
N ILE A 43 16.80 2.89 18.62
CA ILE A 43 16.05 4.13 18.42
C ILE A 43 15.26 4.03 17.13
N TYR A 44 13.95 4.15 17.25
CA TYR A 44 13.02 4.20 16.15
C TYR A 44 12.66 5.66 15.81
N PRO A 45 12.67 6.03 14.53
CA PRO A 45 12.19 7.31 14.06
C PRO A 45 10.68 7.44 14.32
N ASP A 46 10.22 8.65 14.58
CA ASP A 46 8.81 8.96 14.78
C ASP A 46 8.00 8.62 13.51
N ILE A 47 7.04 7.70 13.62
CA ILE A 47 6.19 7.20 12.52
C ILE A 47 4.91 8.06 12.40
N VAL A 48 4.62 8.97 13.34
CA VAL A 48 3.31 9.62 13.47
C VAL A 48 3.10 10.71 12.40
N HIS A 49 4.17 11.37 11.93
CA HIS A 49 4.09 12.37 10.85
C HIS A 49 4.27 11.78 9.42
N LEU A 50 3.97 10.49 9.22
CA LEU A 50 4.33 9.72 8.02
C LEU A 50 3.83 10.28 6.67
N TRP A 51 2.86 11.20 6.69
CA TRP A 51 2.17 11.68 5.49
C TRP A 51 2.01 13.19 5.39
N GLU A 52 2.39 13.96 6.42
CA GLU A 52 2.21 15.41 6.44
C GLU A 52 3.46 16.10 7.02
N HIS A 53 4.07 16.92 6.17
CA HIS A 53 5.18 17.85 6.43
C HIS A 53 6.62 17.33 6.45
N GLU A 54 7.49 18.29 6.11
CA GLU A 54 8.94 18.18 5.86
C GLU A 54 9.65 17.23 6.83
N PRO A 55 10.74 16.59 6.37
CA PRO A 55 11.59 15.80 7.25
C PRO A 55 12.07 16.68 8.40
N LYS A 56 11.41 16.58 9.57
CA LYS A 56 11.94 17.09 10.83
C LYS A 56 13.35 16.54 10.92
N ARG A 57 14.32 17.46 10.81
CA ARG A 57 15.75 17.16 10.80
C ARG A 57 16.00 16.11 11.88
N VAL A 58 16.61 15.00 11.48
CA VAL A 58 16.98 13.90 12.36
C VAL A 58 17.57 14.50 13.64
N THR A 59 16.80 14.51 14.72
CA THR A 59 17.31 14.97 16.02
C THR A 59 18.43 14.02 16.38
N ILE A 60 19.67 14.51 16.27
CA ILE A 60 20.85 13.75 16.64
C ILE A 60 20.78 13.61 18.14
N MET A 61 20.62 12.37 18.63
CA MET A 61 20.64 12.11 20.07
C MET A 61 21.94 12.69 20.64
N PRO A 62 21.85 13.60 21.62
CA PRO A 62 23.03 14.30 22.10
C PRO A 62 23.96 13.32 22.84
N ALA A 63 25.27 13.55 22.73
CA ALA A 63 26.29 12.59 23.16
C ALA A 63 26.25 12.30 24.67
N ASN A 64 25.84 13.28 25.47
CA ASN A 64 25.62 13.15 26.91
C ASN A 64 24.42 12.25 27.24
N LEU A 65 23.30 12.35 26.52
CA LEU A 65 22.18 11.41 26.65
C LEU A 65 22.58 10.01 26.21
N ARG A 66 23.39 9.90 25.14
CA ARG A 66 23.94 8.61 24.70
C ARG A 66 24.80 7.97 25.76
N SER A 67 25.75 8.73 26.31
CA SER A 67 26.61 8.26 27.38
C SER A 67 25.74 7.84 28.55
N TYR A 68 24.83 8.68 29.03
CA TYR A 68 23.90 8.34 30.11
C TYR A 68 23.17 7.00 29.88
N LEU A 69 22.55 6.78 28.71
CA LEU A 69 21.81 5.55 28.45
C LEU A 69 22.67 4.28 28.35
N LEU A 70 23.98 4.42 28.08
CA LEU A 70 24.89 3.30 27.80
C LEU A 70 26.02 3.16 28.83
N ASP A 71 26.22 4.13 29.72
CA ASP A 71 27.38 4.24 30.61
C ASP A 71 27.52 3.03 31.53
N SER A 72 26.37 2.53 31.99
CA SER A 72 26.26 1.39 32.89
C SER A 72 26.44 0.04 32.19
N SER A 73 26.46 0.02 30.85
CA SER A 73 26.53 -1.22 30.06
C SER A 73 27.50 -1.09 28.90
N SER A 74 28.77 -1.34 29.20
CA SER A 74 29.89 -1.32 28.23
C SER A 74 29.76 -2.38 27.13
N GLN A 75 28.88 -3.38 27.29
CA GLN A 75 28.60 -4.43 26.29
C GLN A 75 27.34 -4.17 25.46
N SER A 76 26.68 -3.03 25.66
CA SER A 76 25.42 -2.72 24.98
C SER A 76 25.63 -2.41 23.49
N THR A 77 24.80 -3.01 22.64
CA THR A 77 24.77 -2.69 21.21
C THR A 77 23.82 -1.52 20.98
N PHE A 78 24.33 -0.44 20.41
CA PHE A 78 23.53 0.71 20.00
C PHE A 78 23.19 0.60 18.52
N THR A 79 21.89 0.53 18.19
CA THR A 79 21.42 0.50 16.80
C THR A 79 20.42 1.63 16.59
N LYS A 80 20.76 2.55 15.69
CA LYS A 80 19.84 3.59 15.22
C LYS A 80 19.26 3.13 13.90
N PHE A 81 17.93 3.11 13.81
CA PHE A 81 17.26 2.86 12.54
C PHE A 81 17.01 4.19 11.84
N LEU A 82 17.28 4.23 10.54
CA LEU A 82 16.90 5.38 9.72
C LEU A 82 15.39 5.37 9.47
N ARG A 83 14.80 6.57 9.33
CA ARG A 83 13.37 6.74 9.01
C ARG A 83 13.02 6.00 7.74
N GLU A 84 13.89 6.12 6.77
CA GLU A 84 13.78 5.59 5.43
C GLU A 84 13.77 4.06 5.44
N GLU A 85 14.63 3.41 6.24
CA GLU A 85 14.71 1.94 6.34
C GLU A 85 13.43 1.30 6.87
N ILE A 86 12.78 1.90 7.88
CA ILE A 86 11.52 1.38 8.45
C ILE A 86 10.34 1.68 7.52
N LEU A 87 10.37 2.83 6.84
CA LEU A 87 9.33 3.21 5.89
C LEU A 87 9.32 2.26 4.69
N GLU A 88 10.50 1.85 4.25
CA GLU A 88 10.67 0.88 3.17
C GLU A 88 10.09 -0.48 3.53
N GLU A 89 10.43 -1.04 4.69
CA GLU A 89 9.88 -2.33 5.13
C GLU A 89 8.34 -2.30 5.21
N LYS A 90 7.78 -1.19 5.71
CA LYS A 90 6.34 -1.01 5.79
C LYS A 90 5.69 -0.86 4.42
N LEU A 91 6.25 -0.03 3.54
CA LEU A 91 5.70 0.17 2.19
C LEU A 91 5.78 -1.10 1.34
N LEU A 92 6.87 -1.86 1.50
CA LEU A 92 7.11 -3.13 0.83
C LEU A 92 6.10 -4.18 1.30
N ALA A 93 5.80 -4.24 2.60
CA ALA A 93 4.75 -5.09 3.14
C ALA A 93 3.35 -4.69 2.64
N GLU A 94 3.02 -3.40 2.64
CA GLU A 94 1.74 -2.88 2.13
C GLU A 94 1.56 -3.23 0.64
N LEU A 95 2.58 -2.99 -0.19
CA LEU A 95 2.56 -3.31 -1.62
C LEU A 95 2.35 -4.81 -1.86
N ARG A 96 3.03 -5.68 -1.12
CA ARG A 96 2.85 -7.14 -1.24
C ARG A 96 1.41 -7.56 -0.95
N VAL A 97 0.82 -7.06 0.14
CA VAL A 97 -0.56 -7.39 0.51
C VAL A 97 -1.55 -6.92 -0.56
N LEU A 98 -1.34 -5.73 -1.12
CA LEU A 98 -2.19 -5.20 -2.19
C LEU A 98 -2.10 -6.03 -3.47
N LEU A 99 -0.88 -6.41 -3.88
CA LEU A 99 -0.66 -7.21 -5.08
C LEU A 99 -1.28 -8.60 -4.96
N GLU A 100 -1.14 -9.27 -3.81
CA GLU A 100 -1.77 -10.58 -3.61
C GLU A 100 -3.28 -10.50 -3.58
N LYS A 101 -3.84 -9.51 -2.88
CA LYS A 101 -5.29 -9.29 -2.88
C LYS A 101 -5.84 -9.06 -4.29
N GLU A 102 -5.10 -8.38 -5.17
CA GLU A 102 -5.57 -8.17 -6.54
C GLU A 102 -5.44 -9.43 -7.40
N LYS A 103 -4.38 -10.24 -7.23
CA LYS A 103 -4.26 -11.54 -7.90
C LYS A 103 -5.49 -12.41 -7.63
N ASP A 104 -5.90 -12.56 -6.37
CA ASP A 104 -7.10 -13.33 -5.98
C ASP A 104 -8.40 -12.76 -6.59
N ASN A 105 -8.46 -11.44 -6.72
CA ASN A 105 -9.63 -10.75 -7.22
C ASN A 105 -9.79 -10.90 -8.75
N THR A 106 -8.71 -11.10 -9.49
CA THR A 106 -8.78 -11.39 -10.94
C THR A 106 -9.45 -12.72 -11.26
N GLU A 107 -9.29 -13.73 -10.39
CA GLU A 107 -9.94 -15.04 -10.54
C GLU A 107 -11.45 -14.96 -10.25
N THR A 108 -11.83 -14.20 -9.23
CA THR A 108 -13.24 -13.93 -8.90
C THR A 108 -13.96 -13.15 -10.02
N ASN A 109 -13.28 -12.17 -10.62
CA ASN A 109 -13.85 -11.39 -11.73
C ASN A 109 -14.01 -12.21 -13.01
N ARG A 110 -13.09 -13.15 -13.27
CA ARG A 110 -13.22 -14.12 -14.37
C ARG A 110 -14.47 -14.99 -14.21
N ALA A 111 -14.71 -15.52 -13.01
CA ALA A 111 -15.89 -16.36 -12.73
C ALA A 111 -17.21 -15.59 -12.91
N ARG A 112 -17.25 -14.31 -12.52
CA ARG A 112 -18.43 -13.45 -12.75
C ARG A 112 -18.69 -13.15 -14.22
N LEU A 113 -17.63 -12.98 -15.02
CA LEU A 113 -17.72 -12.78 -16.47
C LEU A 113 -18.34 -14.03 -17.14
N GLU A 114 -17.90 -15.23 -16.76
CA GLU A 114 -18.45 -16.48 -17.30
C GLU A 114 -19.92 -16.69 -16.92
N GLN A 115 -20.34 -16.32 -15.70
CA GLN A 115 -21.75 -16.39 -15.29
C GLN A 115 -22.67 -15.47 -16.10
N ARG A 116 -22.15 -14.35 -16.61
CA ARG A 116 -22.95 -13.38 -17.38
C ARG A 116 -23.20 -13.78 -18.83
N LYS A 117 -22.53 -14.82 -19.34
CA LYS A 117 -22.72 -15.36 -20.70
C LYS A 117 -23.97 -16.24 -20.88
N ALA A 118 -24.77 -16.45 -19.83
CA ALA A 118 -25.99 -17.26 -19.94
C ALA A 118 -27.02 -16.59 -20.88
N PRO A 119 -27.68 -17.33 -21.79
CA PRO A 119 -28.57 -16.74 -22.79
C PRO A 119 -29.84 -16.18 -22.14
N VAL A 120 -30.14 -14.92 -22.43
CA VAL A 120 -31.41 -14.26 -22.07
C VAL A 120 -32.47 -14.74 -23.05
N GLN A 121 -33.52 -15.43 -22.56
CA GLN A 121 -34.68 -15.83 -23.36
C GLN A 121 -35.63 -14.65 -23.62
N SER A 122 -36.19 -14.63 -24.83
CA SER A 122 -36.97 -13.54 -25.45
C SER A 122 -38.42 -13.41 -24.99
N HIS A 123 -39.00 -12.21 -25.10
CA HIS A 123 -40.19 -11.92 -25.95
C HIS A 123 -40.66 -10.46 -25.78
N THR A 124 -40.51 -9.68 -26.86
CA THR A 124 -41.42 -8.66 -27.48
C THR A 124 -42.16 -7.60 -26.65
N GLN A 125 -42.07 -7.59 -25.31
CA GLN A 125 -42.59 -6.51 -24.44
C GLN A 125 -41.43 -5.67 -23.86
N GLU A 126 -40.32 -5.61 -24.59
CA GLU A 126 -38.99 -5.63 -24.00
C GLU A 126 -38.20 -4.35 -24.22
N ILE A 127 -38.61 -3.40 -25.07
CA ILE A 127 -37.78 -2.22 -25.40
C ILE A 127 -37.53 -1.32 -24.18
N GLY A 128 -38.57 -1.03 -23.39
CA GLY A 128 -38.42 -0.20 -22.18
C GLY A 128 -37.61 -0.90 -21.08
N ARG A 129 -37.76 -2.22 -20.93
CA ARG A 129 -36.96 -3.03 -20.00
C ARG A 129 -35.52 -3.18 -20.49
N ASN A 130 -35.30 -3.34 -21.80
CA ASN A 130 -34.00 -3.43 -22.43
C ASN A 130 -33.24 -2.12 -22.31
N MET A 131 -33.89 -0.97 -22.50
CA MET A 131 -33.25 0.33 -22.25
C MET A 131 -32.85 0.51 -20.77
N ALA A 132 -33.70 0.09 -19.82
CA ALA A 132 -33.35 0.13 -18.40
C ALA A 132 -32.20 -0.82 -18.05
N LEU A 133 -32.17 -2.03 -18.62
CA LEU A 133 -31.10 -3.02 -18.46
C LEU A 133 -29.77 -2.54 -19.06
N ILE A 134 -29.81 -1.94 -20.25
CA ILE A 134 -28.65 -1.33 -20.89
C ILE A 134 -28.13 -0.20 -20.00
N LYS A 135 -29.00 0.69 -19.53
CA LYS A 135 -28.63 1.79 -18.64
C LYS A 135 -27.96 1.29 -17.36
N ASP A 136 -28.58 0.36 -16.64
CA ASP A 136 -28.01 -0.24 -15.40
C ASP A 136 -26.66 -0.92 -15.67
N THR A 137 -26.54 -1.63 -16.81
CA THR A 137 -25.28 -2.28 -17.22
C THR A 137 -24.16 -1.26 -17.45
N TRP A 138 -24.46 -0.11 -18.08
CA TRP A 138 -23.48 0.96 -18.31
C TRP A 138 -23.14 1.74 -17.04
N GLU A 139 -24.12 2.02 -16.16
CA GLU A 139 -23.88 2.67 -14.87
C GLU A 139 -22.98 1.80 -13.97
N ASN A 140 -23.27 0.51 -13.88
CA ASN A 140 -22.46 -0.45 -13.12
C ASN A 140 -21.05 -0.60 -13.71
N LEU A 141 -20.92 -0.60 -15.05
CA LEU A 141 -19.61 -0.57 -15.71
C LEU A 141 -18.81 0.66 -15.31
N GLY A 142 -19.44 1.85 -15.30
CA GLY A 142 -18.80 3.09 -14.90
C GLY A 142 -18.21 3.01 -13.49
N VAL A 143 -18.97 2.48 -12.54
CA VAL A 143 -18.52 2.26 -11.15
C VAL A 143 -17.33 1.30 -11.08
N GLU A 144 -17.40 0.16 -11.77
CA GLU A 144 -16.32 -0.83 -11.75
C GLU A 144 -15.04 -0.34 -12.47
N LEU A 145 -15.17 0.39 -13.58
CA LEU A 145 -14.04 1.01 -14.27
C LEU A 145 -13.36 2.04 -13.37
N GLN A 146 -14.14 2.88 -12.70
CA GLN A 146 -13.61 3.90 -11.80
C GLN A 146 -12.86 3.27 -10.62
N LYS A 147 -13.42 2.23 -10.00
CA LYS A 147 -12.75 1.47 -8.93
C LYS A 147 -11.44 0.85 -9.39
N ARG A 148 -11.39 0.28 -10.59
CA ARG A 148 -10.15 -0.29 -11.17
C ARG A 148 -9.12 0.79 -11.47
N LYS A 149 -9.54 1.92 -12.01
CA LYS A 149 -8.69 3.10 -12.23
C LYS A 149 -8.08 3.58 -10.91
N GLU A 150 -8.87 3.75 -9.87
CA GLU A 150 -8.40 4.19 -8.54
C GLU A 150 -7.34 3.23 -7.98
N LYS A 151 -7.56 1.93 -8.10
CA LYS A 151 -6.56 0.91 -7.70
C LYS A 151 -5.27 1.02 -8.50
N ALA A 152 -5.35 1.14 -9.83
CA ALA A 152 -4.19 1.29 -10.69
C ALA A 152 -3.39 2.55 -10.33
N CYS A 153 -4.08 3.69 -10.17
CA CYS A 153 -3.47 4.93 -9.71
C CYS A 153 -2.79 4.77 -8.35
N PHE A 154 -3.45 4.09 -7.41
CA PHE A 154 -2.89 3.85 -6.08
C PHE A 154 -1.60 3.01 -6.11
N ILE A 155 -1.57 1.94 -6.91
CA ILE A 155 -0.36 1.12 -7.12
C ILE A 155 0.78 1.98 -7.69
N ILE A 156 0.49 2.76 -8.74
CA ILE A 156 1.48 3.64 -9.39
C ILE A 156 2.05 4.64 -8.40
N SER A 157 1.20 5.32 -7.62
CA SER A 157 1.64 6.30 -6.62
C SER A 157 2.51 5.68 -5.53
N LYS A 158 2.21 4.45 -5.09
CA LYS A 158 3.02 3.74 -4.09
C LYS A 158 4.40 3.36 -4.66
N LEU A 159 4.48 2.93 -5.92
CA LEU A 159 5.75 2.63 -6.58
C LEU A 159 6.62 3.87 -6.78
N GLN A 160 6.02 4.97 -7.26
CA GLN A 160 6.72 6.25 -7.44
C GLN A 160 7.34 6.73 -6.13
N ARG A 161 6.58 6.66 -5.03
CA ARG A 161 7.07 7.06 -3.71
C ARG A 161 8.21 6.16 -3.20
N PHE A 162 8.18 4.85 -3.49
CA PHE A 162 9.30 3.97 -3.16
C PHE A 162 10.56 4.33 -3.97
N GLU A 163 10.38 4.66 -5.25
CA GLU A 163 11.47 5.07 -6.13
C GLU A 163 12.15 6.37 -5.63
N GLU A 164 11.36 7.35 -5.19
CA GLU A 164 11.84 8.56 -4.54
C GLU A 164 12.62 8.28 -3.25
N LEU A 165 12.12 7.36 -2.41
CA LEU A 165 12.80 6.96 -1.17
C LEU A 165 14.13 6.28 -1.47
N LEU A 166 14.17 5.32 -2.39
CA LEU A 166 15.41 4.69 -2.84
C LEU A 166 16.42 5.73 -3.37
N ALA A 167 15.94 6.73 -4.12
CA ALA A 167 16.79 7.80 -4.65
C ALA A 167 17.40 8.69 -3.55
N SER A 168 16.73 8.81 -2.40
CA SER A 168 17.22 9.56 -1.24
C SER A 168 18.21 8.77 -0.36
N LEU A 169 18.24 7.43 -0.49
CA LEU A 169 19.08 6.58 0.34
C LEU A 169 20.58 6.59 -0.03
N PRO A 170 21.47 6.33 0.95
CA PRO A 170 22.86 5.99 0.70
C PRO A 170 23.01 4.73 -0.17
N THR A 171 24.08 4.67 -0.97
CA THR A 171 24.35 3.59 -1.93
C THR A 171 24.29 2.19 -1.32
N SER A 172 24.83 2.00 -0.11
CA SER A 172 24.82 0.70 0.57
C SER A 172 23.41 0.23 0.92
N ASN A 173 22.53 1.14 1.32
CA ASN A 173 21.14 0.81 1.66
C ASN A 173 20.34 0.60 0.38
N ARG A 174 20.51 1.47 -0.62
CA ARG A 174 19.85 1.30 -1.92
C ARG A 174 20.13 -0.06 -2.52
N ALA A 175 21.39 -0.50 -2.52
CA ALA A 175 21.78 -1.81 -3.06
C ALA A 175 21.07 -2.99 -2.37
N LYS A 176 20.76 -2.87 -1.07
CA LYS A 176 20.04 -3.89 -0.30
C LYS A 176 18.58 -4.01 -0.75
N TYR A 177 17.91 -2.90 -1.03
CA TYR A 177 16.47 -2.88 -1.34
C TYR A 177 16.16 -2.91 -2.85
N GLN A 178 17.14 -2.57 -3.70
CA GLN A 178 16.99 -2.57 -5.16
C GLN A 178 16.43 -3.89 -5.73
N PRO A 179 16.91 -5.08 -5.33
CA PRO A 179 16.40 -6.34 -5.90
C PRO A 179 14.92 -6.57 -5.57
N CYS A 180 14.50 -6.23 -4.34
CA CYS A 180 13.10 -6.35 -3.93
C CYS A 180 12.21 -5.38 -4.68
N PHE A 181 12.67 -4.14 -4.90
CA PHE A 181 11.93 -3.15 -5.67
C PHE A 181 11.77 -3.56 -7.13
N SER A 182 12.83 -4.06 -7.77
CA SER A 182 12.76 -4.57 -9.14
C SER A 182 11.75 -5.70 -9.29
N SER A 183 11.70 -6.63 -8.32
CA SER A 183 10.68 -7.69 -8.30
C SER A 183 9.26 -7.11 -8.18
N LEU A 184 9.04 -6.21 -7.22
CA LEU A 184 7.74 -5.57 -7.01
C LEU A 184 7.28 -4.77 -8.24
N ARG A 185 8.20 -4.09 -8.91
CA ARG A 185 7.89 -3.34 -10.14
C ARG A 185 7.44 -4.27 -11.25
N ALA A 186 8.12 -5.41 -11.44
CA ALA A 186 7.72 -6.41 -12.43
C ALA A 186 6.35 -7.03 -12.10
N GLU A 187 6.08 -7.35 -10.83
CA GLU A 187 4.77 -7.85 -10.39
C GLU A 187 3.67 -6.82 -10.58
N ALA A 188 3.92 -5.55 -10.26
CA ALA A 188 2.97 -4.49 -10.47
C ALA A 188 2.67 -4.26 -11.95
N ASP A 189 3.66 -4.35 -12.84
CA ASP A 189 3.45 -4.29 -14.29
C ASP A 189 2.49 -5.38 -14.78
N ILE A 190 2.64 -6.61 -14.28
CA ILE A 190 1.73 -7.72 -14.59
C ILE A 190 0.31 -7.40 -14.11
N VAL A 191 0.16 -6.93 -12.87
CA VAL A 191 -1.15 -6.61 -12.29
C VAL A 191 -1.81 -5.44 -13.03
N LEU A 192 -1.07 -4.37 -13.34
CA LEU A 192 -1.58 -3.22 -14.09
C LEU A 192 -2.01 -3.62 -15.51
N HIS A 193 -1.25 -4.51 -16.15
CA HIS A 193 -1.62 -5.07 -17.44
C HIS A 193 -2.91 -5.90 -17.36
N GLN A 194 -3.05 -6.73 -16.32
CA GLN A 194 -4.28 -7.50 -16.07
C GLN A 194 -5.50 -6.60 -15.83
N ILE A 195 -5.35 -5.55 -15.01
CA ILE A 195 -6.40 -4.55 -14.78
C ILE A 195 -6.83 -3.94 -16.11
N THR A 196 -5.87 -3.50 -16.92
CA THR A 196 -6.12 -2.87 -18.22
C THR A 196 -6.86 -3.82 -19.17
N ASN A 197 -6.39 -5.06 -19.29
CA ASN A 197 -7.04 -6.07 -20.14
C ASN A 197 -8.46 -6.41 -19.68
N SER A 198 -8.67 -6.50 -18.36
CA SER A 198 -10.00 -6.75 -17.79
C SER A 198 -10.95 -5.58 -18.03
N MET A 199 -10.48 -4.34 -17.94
CA MET A 199 -11.26 -3.15 -18.30
C MET A 199 -11.66 -3.18 -19.78
N LYS A 200 -10.72 -3.50 -20.67
CA LYS A 200 -10.98 -3.62 -22.11
C LYS A 200 -12.02 -4.70 -22.42
N ALA A 201 -11.83 -5.92 -21.90
CA ALA A 201 -12.74 -7.03 -22.15
C ALA A 201 -14.18 -6.72 -21.70
N GLN A 202 -14.34 -6.02 -20.58
CA GLN A 202 -15.66 -5.64 -20.07
C GLN A 202 -16.33 -4.55 -20.92
N CYS A 203 -15.56 -3.61 -21.48
CA CYS A 203 -16.08 -2.65 -22.45
C CYS A 203 -16.52 -3.33 -23.74
N ASP A 204 -15.70 -4.24 -24.28
CA ASP A 204 -15.98 -4.98 -25.51
C ASP A 204 -17.25 -5.84 -25.35
N GLU A 205 -17.41 -6.53 -24.21
CA GLU A 205 -18.61 -7.32 -23.90
C GLU A 205 -19.87 -6.46 -23.81
N ASN A 206 -19.81 -5.31 -23.13
CA ASN A 206 -20.95 -4.40 -23.02
C ASN A 206 -21.31 -3.75 -24.37
N GLN A 207 -20.32 -3.53 -25.24
CA GLN A 207 -20.55 -3.05 -26.60
C GLN A 207 -21.30 -4.10 -27.42
N ILE A 208 -20.87 -5.37 -27.38
CA ILE A 208 -21.55 -6.49 -28.05
C ILE A 208 -22.97 -6.65 -27.51
N ARG A 209 -23.16 -6.58 -26.19
CA ARG A 209 -24.48 -6.72 -25.58
C ARG A 209 -25.41 -5.60 -26.01
N SER A 210 -24.91 -4.36 -26.06
CA SER A 210 -25.67 -3.22 -26.55
C SER A 210 -26.05 -3.40 -28.03
N SER A 211 -25.13 -3.85 -28.89
CA SER A 211 -25.43 -4.03 -30.32
C SER A 211 -26.46 -5.13 -30.58
N VAL A 212 -26.45 -6.23 -29.80
CA VAL A 212 -27.48 -7.29 -29.89
C VAL A 212 -28.89 -6.74 -29.62
N PHE A 213 -29.04 -5.83 -28.65
CA PHE A 213 -30.34 -5.21 -28.36
C PHE A 213 -30.85 -4.26 -29.44
N PHE A 214 -29.96 -3.70 -30.28
CA PHE A 214 -30.33 -2.76 -31.36
C PHE A 214 -30.43 -3.44 -32.74
N CYS A 215 -29.91 -4.66 -32.91
CA CYS A 215 -29.81 -5.33 -34.21
C CYS A 215 -30.81 -6.48 -34.42
N GLU A 216 -31.79 -6.71 -33.55
CA GLU A 216 -32.83 -7.73 -33.79
C GLU A 216 -33.73 -7.26 -34.96
N PRO A 217 -33.64 -7.85 -36.17
CA PRO A 217 -34.40 -7.35 -37.32
C PRO A 217 -35.83 -7.86 -37.25
N ALA A 218 -36.75 -7.00 -37.68
CA ALA A 218 -38.12 -7.35 -38.02
C ALA A 218 -38.16 -8.36 -39.18
N THR A 219 -38.04 -9.66 -38.90
CA THR A 219 -38.36 -10.73 -39.85
C THR A 219 -39.65 -11.41 -39.42
N THR A 220 -40.78 -10.77 -39.72
CA THR A 220 -42.08 -11.42 -39.92
C THR A 220 -43.02 -10.43 -40.60
N LEU A 221 -42.77 -10.16 -41.88
CA LEU A 221 -43.77 -9.53 -42.76
C LEU A 221 -43.41 -9.84 -44.23
N GLU A 222 -43.67 -11.06 -44.65
CA GLU A 222 -44.09 -11.36 -46.03
C GLU A 222 -45.24 -12.38 -45.92
N SER A 223 -46.48 -11.90 -45.81
CA SER A 223 -47.43 -11.64 -46.92
C SER A 223 -47.94 -12.92 -47.57
N SER A 224 -49.05 -13.44 -47.02
CA SER A 224 -50.00 -14.24 -47.79
C SER A 224 -50.70 -13.34 -48.80
N SER A 225 -50.54 -13.63 -50.10
CA SER A 225 -51.54 -13.49 -51.17
C SER A 225 -51.02 -14.17 -52.43
#